data_AF-A0A0C9ME19-F1
#
_entry.id   AF-A0A0C9ME19-F1
#
_cell.length_a   1.000
_cell.length_b   1.000
_cell.length_c   1.000
_cell.angle_alpha   90.00
_cell.angle_beta   90.00
_cell.angle_gamma   90.00
#
_symmetry.space_group_name_H-M   'P 1'
#
loop_
_entity.id
_entity.type
_entity.pdbx_description
1 polymer ?
#
loop_
_entity_poly.entity_id
_entity_poly.type
_entity_poly.pdbx_seq_one_letter_code
_entity_poly.pdbx_strand_id
1 'polypeptide(L)'
;MSSGQEYNSSINDELFHLYTEYQLCKIKNKPSLWNAADTEKNALISILTQCKNINGNTLRLVMKDIFENSVAKYTDSSGSTAVHHTPHTNSSNGRIPQVIANITEDDNDDTDSTASEEAATSSTYIRTRLSERMATNLDNAAVSPRNILSSSTLKRGRSLEPQTEKKQKLKLKGKIDESGIISEMLVRSNIAEIRRLVSEVGQTKVMLRKRIYAINDSVLENHSSALSTTFSVLDYASCPHTTERTMYRCQENFIGYRFGKLVERLRQEYSEWEAYNKAKEHYDDLQRELKRQNKTYFGVRWSLFNYYSIKMVQYVNEFGIYCLFIPEVISPTKFKRTPFEDLSVALRHVDESCSVFRGIVQLDREGNIIVPHRETPSEGHHMNNADIGCSVSRY
;
A
#
# COMPACT_ATOMS: atom_id res chain seq x y z
N MET A 1 -19.12 11.28 -38.23
CA MET A 1 -19.78 11.20 -36.91
C MET A 1 -20.32 9.79 -36.76
N SER A 2 -19.55 8.89 -36.18
CA SER A 2 -20.01 7.52 -35.88
C SER A 2 -20.70 7.55 -34.53
N SER A 3 -22.03 7.48 -34.52
CA SER A 3 -22.82 7.20 -33.33
C SER A 3 -22.43 5.81 -32.83
N GLY A 4 -21.75 5.76 -31.69
CA GLY A 4 -21.34 4.53 -31.03
C GLY A 4 -22.55 3.67 -30.72
N GLN A 5 -22.59 2.47 -31.32
CA GLN A 5 -23.32 1.35 -30.76
C GLN A 5 -22.62 0.95 -29.46
N GLU A 6 -22.96 1.62 -28.36
CA GLU A 6 -22.58 1.12 -27.05
C GLU A 6 -23.39 -0.14 -26.76
N TYR A 7 -22.63 -1.18 -26.45
CA TYR A 7 -23.01 -2.56 -26.22
C TYR A 7 -24.19 -2.70 -25.25
N ASN A 8 -25.38 -2.95 -25.78
CA ASN A 8 -26.50 -3.58 -25.06
C ASN A 8 -26.20 -5.07 -24.79
N SER A 9 -25.04 -5.38 -24.19
CA SER A 9 -24.80 -6.72 -23.68
C SER A 9 -25.74 -6.94 -22.49
N SER A 10 -26.53 -8.01 -22.54
CA SER A 10 -27.31 -8.44 -21.39
C SER A 10 -26.35 -8.88 -20.29
N ILE A 11 -26.63 -8.46 -19.06
CA ILE A 11 -25.88 -8.93 -17.89
C ILE A 11 -26.18 -10.43 -17.72
N ASN A 12 -25.14 -11.22 -17.52
CA ASN A 12 -25.27 -12.61 -17.10
C ASN A 12 -25.70 -12.63 -15.63
N ASP A 13 -26.95 -13.02 -15.38
CA ASP A 13 -27.56 -12.95 -14.04
C ASP A 13 -26.86 -13.89 -13.03
N GLU A 14 -26.40 -15.06 -13.46
CA GLU A 14 -25.68 -15.99 -12.59
C GLU A 14 -24.37 -15.38 -12.09
N LEU A 15 -23.60 -14.79 -13.00
CA LEU A 15 -22.36 -14.10 -12.65
C LEU A 15 -22.62 -12.88 -11.76
N PHE A 16 -23.71 -12.15 -12.01
CA PHE A 16 -24.14 -11.02 -11.20
C PHE A 16 -24.49 -11.42 -9.76
N HIS A 17 -25.27 -12.49 -9.59
CA HIS A 17 -25.63 -13.00 -8.26
C HIS A 17 -24.39 -13.51 -7.52
N LEU A 18 -23.51 -14.25 -8.19
CA LEU A 18 -22.25 -14.73 -7.62
C LEU A 18 -21.37 -13.57 -7.13
N TYR A 19 -21.23 -12.53 -7.94
CA TYR A 19 -20.46 -11.34 -7.57
C TYR A 19 -21.09 -10.58 -6.40
N THR A 20 -22.41 -10.45 -6.38
CA THR A 20 -23.16 -9.79 -5.30
C THR A 20 -22.98 -10.53 -3.97
N GLU A 21 -23.07 -11.86 -3.98
CA GLU A 21 -22.80 -12.69 -2.80
C GLU A 21 -21.36 -12.56 -2.32
N TYR A 22 -20.39 -12.61 -3.25
CA TYR A 22 -18.98 -12.42 -2.92
C TYR A 22 -18.72 -11.07 -2.23
N GLN A 23 -19.29 -9.97 -2.75
CA GLN A 23 -19.15 -8.65 -2.14
C GLN A 23 -19.81 -8.59 -0.76
N LEU A 24 -21.01 -9.16 -0.61
CA LEU A 24 -21.70 -9.24 0.68
C LEU A 24 -20.86 -9.98 1.72
N CYS A 25 -20.26 -11.12 1.37
CA CYS A 25 -19.34 -11.86 2.23
C CYS A 25 -18.10 -11.03 2.58
N LYS A 26 -17.50 -10.35 1.61
CA LYS A 26 -16.31 -9.49 1.82
C LYS A 26 -16.60 -8.36 2.82
N ILE A 27 -17.76 -7.73 2.74
CA ILE A 27 -18.15 -6.63 3.64
C ILE A 27 -18.49 -7.15 5.05
N LYS A 28 -19.23 -8.27 5.13
CA LYS A 28 -19.57 -8.90 6.42
C LYS A 28 -18.32 -9.34 7.19
N ASN A 29 -17.34 -9.90 6.49
CA ASN A 29 -16.17 -10.52 7.09
C ASN A 29 -14.97 -9.58 7.28
N LYS A 30 -15.00 -8.34 6.76
CA LYS A 30 -13.91 -7.36 6.95
C LYS A 30 -14.02 -6.68 8.33
N PRO A 31 -13.04 -6.88 9.25
CA PRO A 31 -13.20 -6.46 10.64
C PRO A 31 -12.83 -5.00 10.97
N SER A 32 -12.39 -4.15 10.03
CA SER A 32 -11.55 -3.01 10.45
C SER A 32 -11.59 -1.71 9.61
N LEU A 33 -12.58 -1.51 8.73
CA LEU A 33 -12.61 -0.30 7.88
C LEU A 33 -13.78 0.64 8.19
N TRP A 34 -14.74 0.20 8.98
CA TRP A 34 -15.94 0.96 9.31
C TRP A 34 -15.85 1.40 10.78
N ASN A 35 -16.05 2.69 11.04
CA ASN A 35 -15.97 3.26 12.39
C ASN A 35 -17.08 2.73 13.30
N ALA A 36 -16.98 3.01 14.61
CA ALA A 36 -17.82 2.46 15.68
C ALA A 36 -19.34 2.72 15.57
N ALA A 37 -19.80 3.55 14.62
CA ALA A 37 -21.19 3.63 14.23
C ALA A 37 -21.36 2.84 12.92
N ASP A 38 -21.73 1.55 13.02
CA ASP A 38 -21.91 0.61 11.91
C ASP A 38 -23.04 1.00 10.92
N THR A 39 -23.51 2.25 10.90
CA THR A 39 -24.60 2.74 10.04
C THR A 39 -24.30 2.59 8.56
N GLU A 40 -23.12 3.01 8.10
CA GLU A 40 -22.74 2.90 6.68
C GLU A 40 -22.55 1.44 6.24
N LYS A 41 -21.89 0.63 7.09
CA LYS A 41 -21.70 -0.80 6.85
C LYS A 41 -23.04 -1.52 6.76
N ASN A 42 -23.97 -1.24 7.68
CA ASN A 42 -25.30 -1.82 7.70
C ASN A 42 -26.15 -1.36 6.52
N ALA A 43 -26.04 -0.09 6.11
CA ALA A 43 -26.69 0.41 4.90
C ALA A 43 -26.18 -0.34 3.66
N LEU A 44 -24.87 -0.51 3.52
CA LEU A 44 -24.27 -1.24 2.40
C LEU A 44 -24.68 -2.72 2.37
N ILE A 45 -24.70 -3.38 3.53
CA ILE A 45 -25.20 -4.76 3.68
C ILE A 45 -26.67 -4.84 3.29
N SER A 46 -27.50 -3.89 3.73
CA SER A 46 -28.92 -3.84 3.41
C SER A 46 -29.15 -3.69 1.90
N ILE A 47 -28.48 -2.74 1.26
CA ILE A 47 -28.55 -2.51 -0.19
C ILE A 47 -28.16 -3.79 -0.96
N LEU A 48 -27.00 -4.39 -0.64
CA LEU A 48 -26.53 -5.59 -1.33
C LEU A 48 -27.43 -6.80 -1.10
N THR A 49 -28.02 -6.92 0.09
CA THR A 49 -28.99 -7.99 0.40
C THR A 49 -30.26 -7.84 -0.43
N GLN A 50 -30.74 -6.61 -0.65
CA GLN A 50 -31.87 -6.34 -1.53
C GLN A 50 -31.53 -6.61 -3.01
N CYS A 51 -30.33 -6.20 -3.45
CA CYS A 51 -29.86 -6.45 -4.82
C CYS A 51 -29.71 -7.94 -5.14
N LYS A 52 -29.45 -8.79 -4.14
CA LYS A 52 -29.26 -10.24 -4.34
C LYS A 52 -30.42 -10.92 -5.06
N ASN A 53 -31.65 -10.44 -4.87
CA ASN A 53 -32.85 -11.06 -5.45
C ASN A 53 -33.37 -10.35 -6.71
N ILE A 54 -32.63 -9.37 -7.23
CA ILE A 54 -33.03 -8.56 -8.38
C ILE A 54 -32.24 -9.03 -9.61
N ASN A 55 -32.90 -9.08 -10.77
CA ASN A 55 -32.25 -9.33 -12.06
C ASN A 55 -31.20 -8.25 -12.37
N GLY A 56 -30.01 -8.62 -12.85
CA GLY A 56 -28.91 -7.69 -13.07
C GLY A 56 -29.25 -6.60 -14.09
N ASN A 57 -30.01 -6.93 -15.13
CA ASN A 57 -30.47 -5.96 -16.14
C ASN A 57 -31.48 -4.98 -15.56
N THR A 58 -32.40 -5.44 -14.71
CA THR A 58 -33.35 -4.58 -14.00
C THR A 58 -32.61 -3.61 -13.07
N LEU A 59 -31.67 -4.11 -12.28
CA LEU A 59 -30.88 -3.25 -11.38
C LEU A 59 -30.07 -2.22 -12.16
N ARG A 60 -29.47 -2.61 -13.30
CA ARG A 60 -28.75 -1.67 -14.18
C ARG A 60 -29.66 -0.55 -14.68
N LEU A 61 -30.88 -0.86 -15.11
CA LEU A 61 -31.85 0.14 -15.56
C LEU A 61 -32.23 1.10 -14.44
N VAL A 62 -32.55 0.57 -13.25
CA VAL A 62 -32.91 1.38 -12.08
C VAL A 62 -31.75 2.29 -11.66
N MET A 63 -30.54 1.75 -11.54
CA MET A 63 -29.37 2.54 -11.16
C MET A 63 -29.04 3.61 -12.20
N LYS A 64 -29.12 3.27 -13.49
CA LYS A 64 -28.94 4.24 -14.56
C LYS A 64 -29.94 5.40 -14.45
N ASP A 65 -31.21 5.09 -14.25
CA ASP A 65 -32.26 6.09 -14.07
C ASP A 65 -32.02 6.97 -12.83
N ILE A 66 -31.65 6.37 -11.68
CA ILE A 66 -31.28 7.12 -10.47
C ILE A 66 -30.11 8.07 -10.77
N PHE A 67 -29.03 7.58 -11.38
CA PHE A 67 -27.84 8.41 -11.65
C PHE A 67 -28.16 9.54 -12.65
N GLU A 68 -28.86 9.25 -13.73
CA GLU A 68 -29.26 10.25 -14.73
C GLU A 68 -30.16 11.34 -14.12
N ASN A 69 -31.13 10.96 -13.28
CA ASN A 69 -32.03 11.91 -12.63
C ASN A 69 -31.42 12.62 -11.41
N SER A 70 -30.37 12.05 -10.79
CA SER A 70 -29.67 12.68 -9.67
C SER A 70 -28.82 13.88 -10.10
N VAL A 71 -28.30 13.87 -11.34
CA VAL A 71 -27.47 14.94 -11.90
C VAL A 71 -28.33 16.11 -12.42
N ALA A 72 -29.53 15.82 -12.93
CA ALA A 72 -30.41 16.81 -13.56
C ALA A 72 -30.89 17.94 -12.62
N LYS A 73 -30.86 17.73 -11.28
CA LYS A 73 -31.37 18.72 -10.32
C LYS A 73 -30.41 19.89 -10.03
N TYR A 74 -29.16 19.87 -10.51
CA TYR A 74 -28.18 20.92 -10.20
C TYR A 74 -27.84 21.87 -11.35
N THR A 75 -28.30 21.60 -12.57
CA THR A 75 -27.89 22.37 -13.75
C THR A 75 -28.83 23.52 -14.16
N ASP A 76 -30.07 23.58 -13.68
CA ASP A 76 -31.08 24.52 -14.24
C ASP A 76 -31.53 25.67 -13.31
N SER A 77 -30.89 25.89 -12.16
CA SER A 77 -31.27 27.00 -11.25
C SER A 77 -30.45 28.30 -11.44
N SER A 78 -29.81 28.52 -12.59
CA SER A 78 -29.01 29.73 -12.87
C SER A 78 -29.57 30.59 -14.02
N GLY A 79 -30.89 30.54 -14.25
CA GLY A 79 -31.54 31.26 -15.36
C GLY A 79 -32.85 31.95 -15.00
N SER A 80 -32.93 32.63 -13.85
CA SER A 80 -34.07 33.51 -13.56
C SER A 80 -33.85 34.89 -14.16
N THR A 81 -34.27 35.08 -15.42
CA THR A 81 -34.71 36.39 -15.90
C THR A 81 -36.22 36.47 -15.70
N ALA A 82 -36.62 37.28 -14.72
CA ALA A 82 -37.99 37.70 -14.53
C ALA A 82 -38.46 38.56 -15.71
N VAL A 83 -39.54 38.18 -16.40
CA VAL A 83 -40.56 39.11 -16.91
C VAL A 83 -41.92 38.39 -16.96
N HIS A 84 -42.93 39.08 -16.42
CA HIS A 84 -44.36 38.81 -16.42
C HIS A 84 -44.97 38.26 -17.73
N HIS A 85 -45.97 37.36 -17.64
CA HIS A 85 -47.39 37.67 -17.97
C HIS A 85 -48.35 36.47 -17.88
N THR A 86 -49.45 36.69 -17.14
CA THR A 86 -50.85 36.23 -17.28
C THR A 86 -51.26 34.73 -17.24
N PRO A 87 -52.40 34.41 -16.58
CA PRO A 87 -52.91 33.05 -16.46
C PRO A 87 -53.78 32.68 -17.66
N HIS A 88 -53.48 31.54 -18.29
CA HIS A 88 -54.45 30.83 -19.12
C HIS A 88 -54.43 29.34 -18.80
N THR A 89 -55.63 28.84 -18.57
CA THR A 89 -56.03 27.46 -18.35
C THR A 89 -55.72 26.58 -19.57
N ASN A 90 -55.10 25.42 -19.34
CA ASN A 90 -55.64 24.09 -19.69
C ASN A 90 -54.55 23.00 -19.70
N SER A 91 -54.88 21.89 -19.03
CA SER A 91 -54.73 20.50 -19.50
C SER A 91 -53.39 20.06 -20.12
N SER A 92 -52.63 19.23 -19.40
CA SER A 92 -52.54 17.79 -19.72
C SER A 92 -51.48 17.06 -18.90
N ASN A 93 -51.90 15.93 -18.32
CA ASN A 93 -51.17 14.70 -18.01
C ASN A 93 -49.64 14.77 -17.76
N GLY A 94 -49.26 14.92 -16.50
CA GLY A 94 -47.95 14.53 -15.96
C GLY A 94 -48.13 13.47 -14.87
N ARG A 95 -47.85 12.21 -15.19
CA ARG A 95 -48.00 11.04 -14.32
C ARG A 95 -46.88 11.05 -13.26
N ILE A 96 -47.22 11.38 -12.02
CA ILE A 96 -46.33 11.27 -10.86
C ILE A 96 -46.14 9.78 -10.53
N PRO A 97 -44.91 9.27 -10.32
CA PRO A 97 -44.71 7.93 -9.79
C PRO A 97 -45.18 7.88 -8.34
N GLN A 98 -46.24 7.11 -8.06
CA GLN A 98 -46.63 6.76 -6.70
C GLN A 98 -45.52 5.92 -6.06
N VAL A 99 -44.88 6.46 -5.04
CA VAL A 99 -44.07 5.70 -4.09
C VAL A 99 -45.04 4.85 -3.27
N ILE A 100 -44.93 3.53 -3.42
CA ILE A 100 -45.64 2.57 -2.56
C ILE A 100 -44.97 2.64 -1.19
N ALA A 101 -45.55 3.42 -0.28
CA ALA A 101 -45.29 3.32 1.14
C ALA A 101 -46.08 2.13 1.68
N ASN A 102 -45.38 1.10 2.15
CA ASN A 102 -46.00 0.07 2.97
C ASN A 102 -46.33 0.70 4.33
N ILE A 103 -47.62 0.93 4.56
CA ILE A 103 -48.18 1.29 5.86
C ILE A 103 -48.28 -0.03 6.63
N THR A 104 -47.40 -0.22 7.61
CA THR A 104 -47.69 -1.06 8.77
C THR A 104 -48.28 -0.15 9.83
N GLU A 105 -49.58 -0.32 10.08
CA GLU A 105 -50.27 0.19 11.26
C GLU A 105 -49.61 -0.41 12.49
N ASP A 106 -49.07 0.43 13.37
CA ASP A 106 -49.04 0.14 14.79
C ASP A 106 -49.25 1.44 15.56
N ASP A 107 -50.24 1.39 16.44
CA ASP A 107 -50.82 2.50 17.17
C ASP A 107 -49.92 2.99 18.32
N ASN A 108 -50.10 4.27 18.66
CA ASN A 108 -49.72 4.96 19.90
C ASN A 108 -48.23 5.30 20.09
N ASP A 109 -47.89 6.59 20.07
CA ASP A 109 -47.94 7.44 21.28
C ASP A 109 -47.36 8.83 20.95
N ASP A 110 -47.88 9.84 21.64
CA ASP A 110 -47.60 11.27 21.49
C ASP A 110 -46.12 11.62 21.71
N THR A 111 -45.50 12.44 20.83
CA THR A 111 -44.89 13.76 21.18
C THR A 111 -44.02 14.38 20.06
N ASP A 112 -44.35 15.64 19.78
CA ASP A 112 -43.51 16.82 19.50
C ASP A 112 -42.45 16.84 18.36
N SER A 113 -42.88 17.43 17.24
CA SER A 113 -42.36 18.65 16.58
C SER A 113 -40.87 19.01 16.57
N THR A 114 -40.47 19.54 15.40
CA THR A 114 -39.32 20.42 15.07
C THR A 114 -37.96 19.77 14.76
N ALA A 115 -37.57 19.83 13.48
CA ALA A 115 -36.36 20.53 12.98
C ALA A 115 -35.94 19.98 11.59
N SER A 116 -36.44 20.65 10.54
CA SER A 116 -35.65 20.90 9.33
C SER A 116 -34.46 21.78 9.70
N GLU A 117 -33.27 21.49 9.15
CA GLU A 117 -32.42 22.41 8.35
C GLU A 117 -30.93 22.02 8.38
N GLU A 118 -30.33 22.22 7.20
CA GLU A 118 -28.93 22.60 6.96
C GLU A 118 -27.77 21.66 7.34
N ALA A 119 -27.02 21.25 6.30
CA ALA A 119 -25.62 21.70 6.16
C ALA A 119 -25.08 21.34 4.76
N ALA A 120 -25.19 22.28 3.83
CA ALA A 120 -24.27 22.38 2.71
C ALA A 120 -23.07 23.21 3.18
N THR A 121 -21.84 22.68 3.07
CA THR A 121 -20.64 23.48 3.29
C THR A 121 -19.78 23.56 2.03
N SER A 122 -19.36 24.79 1.79
CA SER A 122 -18.94 25.37 0.53
C SER A 122 -17.45 25.19 0.25
N SER A 123 -17.10 25.24 -1.03
CA SER A 123 -15.73 25.26 -1.55
C SER A 123 -15.00 26.53 -1.10
N THR A 124 -13.82 26.37 -0.51
CA THR A 124 -12.93 27.51 -0.24
C THR A 124 -11.81 27.57 -1.28
N TYR A 125 -11.96 28.51 -2.21
CA TYR A 125 -10.92 29.02 -3.08
C TYR A 125 -9.83 29.70 -2.23
N ILE A 126 -8.57 29.25 -2.32
CA ILE A 126 -7.43 30.06 -1.86
C ILE A 126 -6.57 30.43 -3.06
N ARG A 127 -6.71 31.70 -3.43
CA ARG A 127 -5.90 32.48 -4.35
C ARG A 127 -4.68 32.99 -3.58
N THR A 128 -3.48 32.60 -3.99
CA THR A 128 -2.24 33.29 -3.57
C THR A 128 -1.40 33.62 -4.78
N ARG A 129 -1.31 34.92 -5.08
CA ARG A 129 -0.34 35.54 -5.99
C ARG A 129 0.59 36.40 -5.14
N LEU A 130 1.90 36.22 -5.28
CA LEU A 130 2.99 37.23 -5.31
C LEU A 130 4.28 36.42 -5.56
N SER A 131 4.95 36.51 -6.73
CA SER A 131 5.96 37.52 -7.13
C SER A 131 7.11 37.58 -6.11
N GLU A 132 8.41 37.40 -6.44
CA GLU A 132 9.16 38.05 -7.52
C GLU A 132 10.55 37.42 -7.76
N ARG A 133 11.02 37.49 -9.02
CA ARG A 133 12.41 37.55 -9.55
C ARG A 133 13.61 37.05 -8.70
N MET A 134 14.40 36.15 -9.31
CA MET A 134 15.73 36.53 -9.81
C MET A 134 16.01 35.81 -11.14
N ALA A 135 16.38 36.62 -12.13
CA ALA A 135 16.90 36.21 -13.42
C ALA A 135 18.41 36.45 -13.40
N THR A 136 19.19 35.46 -13.81
CA THR A 136 20.48 35.69 -14.46
C THR A 136 20.64 34.66 -15.57
N ASN A 137 20.62 35.18 -16.80
CA ASN A 137 21.13 34.53 -18.00
C ASN A 137 22.64 34.30 -17.86
N LEU A 138 23.15 33.25 -18.49
CA LEU A 138 24.43 33.30 -19.19
C LEU A 138 24.44 32.28 -20.32
N ASP A 139 24.71 32.82 -21.50
CA ASP A 139 24.79 32.23 -22.83
C ASP A 139 26.08 31.41 -23.04
N ASN A 140 25.96 30.44 -23.97
CA ASN A 140 26.88 30.07 -25.06
C ASN A 140 28.40 29.94 -24.79
N ALA A 141 28.97 28.77 -25.13
CA ALA A 141 29.69 28.59 -26.41
C ALA A 141 30.38 27.20 -26.57
N ALA A 142 30.30 26.72 -27.81
CA ALA A 142 31.35 26.05 -28.60
C ALA A 142 31.77 24.59 -28.32
N VAL A 143 31.23 23.70 -29.17
CA VAL A 143 31.96 22.99 -30.25
C VAL A 143 33.35 22.43 -29.91
N SER A 144 33.46 21.10 -29.92
CA SER A 144 34.62 20.41 -30.51
C SER A 144 34.24 19.01 -31.02
N PRO A 145 34.26 18.77 -32.34
CA PRO A 145 34.16 17.44 -32.94
C PRO A 145 35.54 17.00 -33.47
N ARG A 146 35.95 15.74 -33.25
CA ARG A 146 36.58 14.84 -34.24
C ARG A 146 37.23 13.58 -33.66
N ASN A 147 37.33 12.59 -34.56
CA ASN A 147 38.01 11.28 -34.53
C ASN A 147 37.10 10.16 -34.01
N ILE A 148 36.27 9.46 -34.80
CA ILE A 148 36.46 8.77 -36.10
C ILE A 148 37.67 7.80 -36.12
N LEU A 149 37.33 6.52 -35.86
CA LEU A 149 37.82 5.25 -36.46
C LEU A 149 39.34 4.94 -36.36
N SER A 150 39.84 3.69 -36.28
CA SER A 150 39.34 2.43 -36.83
C SER A 150 40.18 1.23 -36.35
N SER A 151 39.57 0.04 -36.41
CA SER A 151 40.14 -1.24 -36.89
C SER A 151 40.98 -2.16 -35.98
N SER A 152 40.37 -3.33 -35.75
CA SER A 152 40.88 -4.71 -35.91
C SER A 152 42.27 -5.13 -35.37
N THR A 153 42.28 -6.26 -34.65
CA THR A 153 42.93 -7.48 -35.16
C THR A 153 42.59 -8.71 -34.31
N LEU A 154 42.16 -9.75 -35.02
CA LEU A 154 42.10 -11.14 -34.59
C LEU A 154 43.55 -11.67 -34.44
N LYS A 155 43.92 -12.29 -33.31
CA LYS A 155 45.04 -13.27 -33.29
C LYS A 155 44.74 -14.48 -32.39
N ARG A 156 44.68 -15.60 -33.09
CA ARG A 156 44.62 -17.01 -32.72
C ARG A 156 46.02 -17.48 -32.29
N GLY A 157 46.15 -18.32 -31.26
CA GLY A 157 47.35 -19.15 -31.08
C GLY A 157 47.72 -19.58 -29.65
N ARG A 158 47.36 -20.83 -29.32
CA ARG A 158 47.97 -21.80 -28.38
C ARG A 158 49.19 -21.38 -27.53
N SER A 159 49.15 -21.72 -26.24
CA SER A 159 50.10 -22.70 -25.68
C SER A 159 49.57 -23.29 -24.37
N LEU A 160 49.52 -24.62 -24.31
CA LEU A 160 49.37 -25.44 -23.11
C LEU A 160 50.78 -25.75 -22.63
N GLU A 161 51.17 -25.29 -21.44
CA GLU A 161 52.05 -26.05 -20.55
C GLU A 161 51.93 -25.56 -19.09
N PRO A 162 52.14 -26.46 -18.10
CA PRO A 162 51.77 -26.26 -16.71
C PRO A 162 52.96 -25.73 -15.90
N GLN A 163 52.88 -24.47 -15.45
CA GLN A 163 53.83 -23.95 -14.45
C GLN A 163 53.26 -24.07 -13.03
N THR A 164 53.67 -25.16 -12.38
CA THR A 164 54.28 -25.19 -11.04
C THR A 164 53.76 -24.20 -10.00
N GLU A 165 52.94 -24.74 -9.10
CA GLU A 165 52.83 -24.46 -7.67
C GLU A 165 53.87 -23.48 -7.09
N LYS A 166 53.61 -22.18 -7.21
CA LYS A 166 54.16 -21.19 -6.28
C LYS A 166 53.10 -20.84 -5.26
N LYS A 167 53.29 -21.42 -4.07
CA LYS A 167 52.68 -21.09 -2.77
C LYS A 167 52.44 -19.58 -2.63
N GLN A 168 51.27 -19.09 -3.04
CA GLN A 168 50.70 -17.87 -2.47
C GLN A 168 50.04 -18.24 -1.13
N LYS A 169 50.90 -18.41 -0.11
CA LYS A 169 50.51 -18.14 1.28
C LYS A 169 50.35 -16.62 1.43
N LEU A 170 49.26 -16.09 0.91
CA LEU A 170 48.81 -14.72 1.13
C LEU A 170 47.28 -14.69 1.16
N LYS A 171 46.72 -15.54 2.03
CA LYS A 171 45.40 -15.31 2.61
C LYS A 171 45.59 -15.27 4.12
N LEU A 172 46.27 -14.22 4.59
CA LEU A 172 45.93 -13.69 5.92
C LEU A 172 44.49 -13.21 5.76
N LYS A 173 43.57 -14.10 6.11
CA LYS A 173 42.16 -13.80 6.31
C LYS A 173 42.16 -12.83 7.49
N GLY A 174 42.32 -11.54 7.19
CA GLY A 174 42.11 -10.50 8.17
C GLY A 174 40.73 -10.77 8.73
N LYS A 175 40.66 -11.18 10.00
CA LYS A 175 39.39 -11.19 10.71
C LYS A 175 38.93 -9.74 10.63
N ILE A 176 37.99 -9.47 9.74
CA ILE A 176 37.28 -8.20 9.72
C ILE A 176 36.81 -8.00 11.15
N ASP A 177 37.17 -6.87 11.74
CA ASP A 177 36.75 -6.55 13.10
C ASP A 177 35.25 -6.26 13.09
N GLU A 178 34.45 -7.33 13.07
CA GLU A 178 32.99 -7.27 13.06
C GLU A 178 32.47 -6.50 14.27
N SER A 179 33.16 -6.58 15.41
CA SER A 179 32.80 -5.82 16.61
C SER A 179 32.93 -4.32 16.40
N GLY A 180 33.99 -3.87 15.72
CA GLY A 180 34.18 -2.48 15.34
C GLY A 180 33.04 -1.97 14.44
N ILE A 181 32.72 -2.71 13.38
CA ILE A 181 31.66 -2.36 12.42
C ILE A 181 30.29 -2.32 13.09
N ILE A 182 29.97 -3.30 13.95
CA ILE A 182 28.70 -3.34 14.68
C ILE A 182 28.58 -2.13 15.60
N SER A 183 29.64 -1.76 16.32
CA SER A 183 29.62 -0.59 17.21
C SER A 183 29.49 0.73 16.45
N GLU A 184 30.01 0.81 15.23
CA GLU A 184 29.86 1.98 14.36
C GLU A 184 28.43 2.06 13.77
N MET A 185 27.90 0.93 13.32
CA MET A 185 26.61 0.86 12.62
C MET A 185 25.41 0.85 13.56
N LEU A 186 25.52 0.24 14.74
CA LEU A 186 24.46 0.14 15.74
C LEU A 186 24.84 0.96 16.96
N VAL A 187 24.21 2.13 17.12
CA VAL A 187 24.39 2.93 18.32
C VAL A 187 23.81 2.21 19.53
N ARG A 188 24.24 2.59 20.74
CA ARG A 188 23.80 1.95 22.00
C ARG A 188 22.28 1.85 22.14
N SER A 189 21.54 2.83 21.63
CA SER A 189 20.07 2.79 21.63
C SER A 189 19.49 1.71 20.70
N ASN A 190 20.12 1.43 19.56
CA ASN A 190 19.71 0.32 18.67
C ASN A 190 19.89 -1.03 19.39
N ILE A 191 21.01 -1.21 20.08
CA ILE A 191 21.30 -2.45 20.83
C ILE A 191 20.33 -2.62 22.00
N ALA A 192 20.03 -1.53 22.74
CA ALA A 192 19.03 -1.55 23.80
C ALA A 192 17.64 -1.93 23.26
N GLU A 193 17.28 -1.42 22.08
CA GLU A 193 16.02 -1.77 21.43
C GLU A 193 15.96 -3.25 21.02
N ILE A 194 17.03 -3.81 20.44
CA ILE A 194 17.11 -5.25 20.15
C ILE A 194 16.85 -6.07 21.42
N ARG A 195 17.52 -5.73 22.54
CA ARG A 195 17.31 -6.44 23.81
C ARG A 195 15.87 -6.33 24.29
N ARG A 196 15.27 -5.14 24.20
CA ARG A 196 13.86 -4.91 24.59
C ARG A 196 12.90 -5.74 23.75
N LEU A 197 13.10 -5.78 22.43
CA LEU A 197 12.29 -6.56 21.52
C LEU A 197 12.33 -8.05 21.88
N VAL A 198 13.53 -8.57 22.17
CA VAL A 198 13.77 -9.99 22.53
C VAL A 198 13.30 -10.32 23.94
N SER A 199 13.35 -9.41 24.92
CA SER A 199 12.80 -9.68 26.26
C SER A 199 11.28 -9.79 26.27
N GLU A 200 10.60 -9.17 25.30
CA GLU A 200 9.13 -9.12 25.20
C GLU A 200 8.62 -9.87 23.96
N VAL A 201 9.15 -11.08 23.68
CA VAL A 201 8.90 -11.82 22.42
C VAL A 201 7.43 -11.85 22.02
N GLY A 202 6.51 -12.17 22.94
CA GLY A 202 5.08 -12.28 22.66
C GLY A 202 4.48 -10.94 22.20
N GLN A 203 4.71 -9.88 22.95
CA GLN A 203 4.23 -8.53 22.64
C GLN A 203 4.85 -8.00 21.34
N THR A 204 6.15 -8.21 21.16
CA THR A 204 6.89 -7.82 19.95
C THR A 204 6.35 -8.54 18.72
N LYS A 205 6.07 -9.85 18.79
CA LYS A 205 5.45 -10.59 17.67
C LYS A 205 4.10 -10.00 17.28
N VAL A 206 3.24 -9.71 18.26
CA VAL A 206 1.92 -9.10 18.00
C VAL A 206 2.07 -7.72 17.37
N MET A 207 2.98 -6.89 17.89
CA MET A 207 3.27 -5.57 17.36
C MET A 207 3.78 -5.65 15.92
N LEU A 208 4.74 -6.52 15.62
CA LEU A 208 5.29 -6.68 14.27
C LEU A 208 4.23 -7.19 13.29
N ARG A 209 3.42 -8.18 13.66
CA ARG A 209 2.29 -8.64 12.83
C ARG A 209 1.34 -7.48 12.50
N LYS A 210 0.97 -6.66 13.50
CA LYS A 210 0.10 -5.49 13.29
C LYS A 210 0.72 -4.48 12.32
N ARG A 211 2.01 -4.14 12.49
CA ARG A 211 2.73 -3.25 11.57
C ARG A 211 2.73 -3.81 10.15
N ILE A 212 3.09 -5.09 10.01
CA ILE A 212 3.19 -5.77 8.71
C ILE A 212 1.84 -5.76 8.00
N TYR A 213 0.75 -6.14 8.66
CA TYR A 213 -0.58 -6.17 8.03
C TYR A 213 -1.08 -4.77 7.67
N ALA A 214 -0.91 -3.79 8.56
CA ALA A 214 -1.32 -2.42 8.29
C ALA A 214 -0.58 -1.83 7.07
N ILE A 215 0.68 -2.21 6.84
CA ILE A 215 1.50 -1.75 5.72
C ILE A 215 1.30 -2.59 4.47
N ASN A 216 1.09 -3.90 4.57
CA ASN A 216 0.88 -4.77 3.42
C ASN A 216 -0.34 -4.34 2.61
N ASP A 217 -1.42 -3.98 3.28
CA ASP A 217 -2.64 -3.49 2.65
C ASP A 217 -2.46 -2.08 2.06
N SER A 218 -1.38 -1.40 2.41
CA SER A 218 -1.09 -0.02 2.01
C SER A 218 -0.30 0.12 0.72
N VAL A 219 0.12 -0.97 0.08
CA VAL A 219 0.86 -0.90 -1.19
C VAL A 219 0.19 -1.86 -2.16
N LEU A 220 -0.59 -1.31 -3.08
CA LEU A 220 -1.27 -2.07 -4.13
C LEU A 220 -0.59 -1.80 -5.47
N GLU A 221 0.03 -2.83 -6.01
CA GLU A 221 0.46 -2.89 -7.40
C GLU A 221 -0.69 -3.45 -8.23
N ASN A 222 -1.43 -2.58 -8.92
CA ASN A 222 -2.53 -3.00 -9.78
C ASN A 222 -1.98 -3.36 -11.16
N HIS A 223 -1.77 -4.65 -11.41
CA HIS A 223 -1.47 -5.19 -12.73
C HIS A 223 -2.77 -5.35 -13.53
N SER A 224 -3.34 -4.25 -14.01
CA SER A 224 -4.44 -4.33 -14.98
C SER A 224 -3.89 -4.68 -16.36
N SER A 225 -4.45 -5.73 -16.97
CA SER A 225 -3.92 -6.46 -18.13
C SER A 225 -3.99 -5.74 -19.48
N ALA A 226 -3.86 -4.41 -19.52
CA ALA A 226 -3.87 -3.70 -20.80
C ALA A 226 -2.83 -2.58 -20.94
N LEU A 227 -2.73 -1.58 -20.06
CA LEU A 227 -2.02 -0.35 -20.48
C LEU A 227 -1.24 0.43 -19.40
N SER A 228 -1.31 0.10 -18.11
CA SER A 228 -0.48 0.78 -17.10
C SER A 228 -0.55 0.03 -15.76
N THR A 229 0.62 -0.25 -15.16
CA THR A 229 0.65 -0.65 -13.74
C THR A 229 0.53 0.63 -12.92
N THR A 230 -0.56 0.77 -12.19
CA THR A 230 -0.76 1.91 -11.29
C THR A 230 -0.35 1.52 -9.89
N PHE A 231 0.43 2.39 -9.24
CA PHE A 231 0.70 2.29 -7.82
C PHE A 231 -0.41 2.99 -7.05
N SER A 232 -0.97 2.30 -6.07
CA SER A 232 -1.71 2.95 -5.00
C SER A 232 -0.95 2.71 -3.71
N VAL A 233 -0.47 3.79 -3.12
CA VAL A 233 -0.05 3.79 -1.72
C VAL A 233 -1.28 4.17 -0.91
N LEU A 234 -1.65 3.45 0.13
CA LEU A 234 -2.75 3.85 1.01
C LEU A 234 -2.17 4.36 2.33
N ASP A 235 -2.98 5.11 3.05
CA ASP A 235 -2.69 5.34 4.46
C ASP A 235 -2.82 4.00 5.19
N TYR A 236 -1.82 3.69 6.01
CA TYR A 236 -1.89 2.52 6.88
C TYR A 236 -2.90 2.80 7.99
N ALA A 237 -3.65 1.77 8.41
CA ALA A 237 -4.49 1.87 9.58
C ALA A 237 -3.64 2.15 10.83
N SER A 238 -4.13 3.00 11.73
CA SER A 238 -3.45 3.30 13.00
C SER A 238 -3.04 2.00 13.70
N CYS A 239 -1.75 1.88 14.03
CA CYS A 239 -1.20 0.71 14.70
C CYS A 239 -1.00 1.03 16.19
N PRO A 240 -1.76 0.40 17.11
CA PRO A 240 -1.58 0.60 18.54
C PRO A 240 -0.12 0.36 18.97
N HIS A 241 0.36 1.19 19.91
CA HIS A 241 1.73 1.13 20.45
C HIS A 241 2.85 1.37 19.43
N THR A 242 2.53 1.88 18.23
CA THR A 242 3.53 2.29 17.25
C THR A 242 3.29 3.75 16.87
N THR A 243 4.36 4.54 16.87
CA THR A 243 4.27 5.95 16.45
C THR A 243 4.03 6.04 14.94
N GLU A 244 3.33 7.10 14.51
CA GLU A 244 3.11 7.39 13.09
C GLU A 244 4.46 7.45 12.32
N ARG A 245 5.47 8.09 12.92
CA ARG A 245 6.83 8.16 12.36
C ARG A 245 7.46 6.79 12.13
N THR A 246 7.27 5.85 13.05
CA THR A 246 7.75 4.48 12.89
C THR A 246 7.04 3.79 11.73
N MET A 247 5.71 3.89 11.66
CA MET A 247 4.94 3.28 10.57
C MET A 247 5.31 3.84 9.20
N TYR A 248 5.60 5.15 9.09
CA TYR A 248 6.12 5.73 7.84
C TYR A 248 7.45 5.12 7.41
N ARG A 249 8.39 4.92 8.34
CA ARG A 249 9.67 4.25 8.03
C ARG A 249 9.44 2.78 7.66
N CYS A 250 8.49 2.16 8.35
CA CYS A 250 7.78 0.94 7.99
C CYS A 250 7.54 0.80 6.49
N GLN A 251 6.65 1.68 6.05
CA GLN A 251 6.11 1.75 4.71
C GLN A 251 7.19 2.11 3.68
N GLU A 252 8.08 3.04 3.99
CA GLU A 252 9.20 3.42 3.11
C GLU A 252 10.11 2.22 2.79
N ASN A 253 10.48 1.44 3.81
CA ASN A 253 11.25 0.20 3.63
C ASN A 253 10.48 -0.82 2.79
N PHE A 254 9.20 -1.04 3.11
CA PHE A 254 8.40 -2.03 2.40
C PHE A 254 8.16 -1.65 0.93
N ILE A 255 7.94 -0.36 0.62
CA ILE A 255 7.86 0.16 -0.75
C ILE A 255 9.16 -0.11 -1.52
N GLY A 256 10.32 0.18 -0.91
CA GLY A 256 11.62 -0.11 -1.52
C GLY A 256 11.78 -1.60 -1.87
N TYR A 257 11.39 -2.48 -0.95
CA TYR A 257 11.39 -3.92 -1.19
C TYR A 257 10.44 -4.36 -2.32
N ARG A 258 9.17 -3.92 -2.28
CA ARG A 258 8.16 -4.25 -3.32
C ARG A 258 8.60 -3.76 -4.70
N PHE A 259 9.09 -2.54 -4.77
CA PHE A 259 9.64 -1.99 -6.00
C PHE A 259 10.85 -2.79 -6.51
N GLY A 260 11.73 -3.25 -5.60
CA GLY A 260 12.83 -4.13 -5.97
C GLY A 260 12.36 -5.46 -6.57
N LYS A 261 11.30 -6.06 -6.01
CA LYS A 261 10.66 -7.27 -6.57
C LYS A 261 10.05 -7.03 -7.95
N LEU A 262 9.43 -5.87 -8.16
CA LEU A 262 8.99 -5.46 -9.50
C LEU A 262 10.16 -5.39 -10.49
N VAL A 263 11.29 -4.81 -10.09
CA VAL A 263 12.50 -4.74 -10.94
C VAL A 263 13.05 -6.13 -11.26
N GLU A 264 13.09 -7.06 -10.29
CA GLU A 264 13.48 -8.46 -10.53
C GLU A 264 12.58 -9.11 -11.59
N ARG A 265 11.27 -8.91 -11.50
CA ARG A 265 10.29 -9.46 -12.44
C ARG A 265 10.45 -8.88 -13.85
N LEU A 266 10.57 -7.55 -13.96
CA LEU A 266 10.79 -6.88 -15.25
C LEU A 266 12.06 -7.39 -15.95
N ARG A 267 13.12 -7.69 -15.20
CA ARG A 267 14.36 -8.27 -15.74
C ARG A 267 14.21 -9.72 -16.22
N GLN A 268 13.24 -10.45 -15.70
CA GLN A 268 12.92 -11.80 -16.16
C GLN A 268 12.06 -11.77 -17.43
N GLU A 269 11.21 -10.76 -17.58
CA GLU A 269 10.25 -10.64 -18.68
C GLU A 269 10.80 -9.89 -19.91
N TYR A 270 11.72 -8.95 -19.72
CA TYR A 270 12.19 -8.03 -20.76
C TYR A 270 13.71 -8.00 -20.88
N SER A 271 14.21 -7.44 -21.99
CA SER A 271 15.64 -7.16 -22.16
C SER A 271 16.13 -6.16 -21.10
N GLU A 272 17.42 -6.15 -20.78
CA GLU A 272 17.98 -5.29 -19.72
C GLU A 272 17.63 -3.80 -19.89
N TRP A 273 17.75 -3.30 -21.12
CA TRP A 273 17.42 -1.91 -21.45
C TRP A 273 15.92 -1.61 -21.33
N GLU A 274 15.07 -2.52 -21.78
CA GLU A 274 13.62 -2.37 -21.72
C GLU A 274 13.10 -2.46 -20.28
N ALA A 275 13.59 -3.44 -19.50
CA ALA A 275 13.31 -3.59 -18.09
C ALA A 275 13.69 -2.32 -17.31
N TYR A 276 14.85 -1.73 -17.62
CA TYR A 276 15.29 -0.46 -17.02
C TYR A 276 14.34 0.70 -17.32
N ASN A 277 13.91 0.85 -18.58
CA ASN A 277 12.99 1.93 -18.97
C ASN A 277 11.61 1.75 -18.32
N LYS A 278 11.04 0.54 -18.35
CA LYS A 278 9.77 0.22 -17.68
C LYS A 278 9.85 0.47 -16.17
N ALA A 279 10.92 0.03 -15.53
CA ALA A 279 11.12 0.28 -14.10
C ALA A 279 11.18 1.79 -13.80
N LYS A 280 11.83 2.58 -14.67
CA LYS A 280 11.85 4.04 -14.53
C LYS A 280 10.46 4.67 -14.71
N GLU A 281 9.64 4.20 -15.64
CA GLU A 281 8.25 4.65 -15.78
C GLU A 281 7.43 4.37 -14.52
N HIS A 282 7.53 3.14 -13.98
CA HIS A 282 6.92 2.76 -12.70
C HIS A 282 7.40 3.61 -11.53
N TYR A 283 8.67 4.01 -11.54
CA TYR A 283 9.20 4.93 -10.54
C TYR A 283 8.56 6.30 -10.63
N ASP A 284 8.43 6.86 -11.83
CA ASP A 284 7.81 8.17 -12.03
C ASP A 284 6.33 8.14 -11.58
N ASP A 285 5.61 7.04 -11.82
CA ASP A 285 4.27 6.80 -11.27
C ASP A 285 4.25 6.78 -9.74
N LEU A 286 5.14 6.01 -9.12
CA LEU A 286 5.27 5.95 -7.67
C LEU A 286 5.57 7.35 -7.09
N GLN A 287 6.47 8.12 -7.69
CA GLN A 287 6.80 9.47 -7.23
C GLN A 287 5.61 10.43 -7.32
N ARG A 288 4.82 10.35 -8.40
CA ARG A 288 3.58 11.14 -8.54
C ARG A 288 2.60 10.80 -7.42
N GLU A 289 2.43 9.51 -7.13
CA GLU A 289 1.49 9.05 -6.12
C GLU A 289 1.91 9.44 -4.70
N LEU A 290 3.19 9.27 -4.36
CA LEU A 290 3.74 9.70 -3.08
C LEU A 290 3.63 11.22 -2.88
N LYS A 291 3.85 12.00 -3.94
CA LYS A 291 3.66 13.45 -3.92
C LYS A 291 2.20 13.83 -3.73
N ARG A 292 1.27 13.15 -4.42
CA ARG A 292 -0.18 13.37 -4.29
C ARG A 292 -0.66 13.19 -2.85
N GLN A 293 -0.07 12.25 -2.12
CA GLN A 293 -0.39 11.94 -0.73
C GLN A 293 0.46 12.69 0.30
N ASN A 294 1.25 13.67 -0.14
CA ASN A 294 2.12 14.47 0.72
C ASN A 294 3.08 13.63 1.60
N LYS A 295 3.55 12.48 1.09
CA LYS A 295 4.52 11.62 1.80
C LYS A 295 5.90 12.28 1.76
N THR A 296 6.70 12.16 2.81
CA THR A 296 7.98 12.91 2.88
C THR A 296 9.14 12.31 2.08
N TYR A 297 8.97 11.10 1.53
CA TYR A 297 10.02 10.36 0.83
C TYR A 297 9.85 10.33 -0.70
N PHE A 298 9.01 11.22 -1.27
CA PHE A 298 9.10 11.55 -2.71
C PHE A 298 10.30 12.47 -2.99
N GLY A 299 10.70 12.59 -4.26
CA GLY A 299 11.79 13.46 -4.71
C GLY A 299 13.19 12.85 -4.58
N VAL A 300 13.28 11.56 -4.26
CA VAL A 300 14.54 10.82 -4.34
C VAL A 300 14.98 10.77 -5.81
N ARG A 301 16.28 10.64 -6.09
CA ARG A 301 16.76 10.43 -7.47
C ARG A 301 16.54 8.97 -7.86
N TRP A 302 16.12 8.74 -9.10
CA TRP A 302 15.92 7.38 -9.65
C TRP A 302 17.10 6.44 -9.37
N SER A 303 18.32 6.86 -9.65
CA SER A 303 19.52 6.03 -9.44
C SER A 303 19.69 5.57 -7.99
N LEU A 304 19.48 6.48 -7.04
CA LEU A 304 19.57 6.18 -5.61
C LEU A 304 18.43 5.27 -5.15
N PHE A 305 17.20 5.53 -5.61
CA PHE A 305 16.05 4.71 -5.26
C PHE A 305 16.16 3.31 -5.85
N ASN A 306 16.52 3.17 -7.13
CA ASN A 306 16.72 1.88 -7.78
C ASN A 306 17.80 1.04 -7.07
N TYR A 307 18.94 1.67 -6.73
CA TYR A 307 19.99 1.01 -5.94
C TYR A 307 19.49 0.54 -4.58
N TYR A 308 18.76 1.41 -3.86
CA TYR A 308 18.15 1.08 -2.59
C TYR A 308 17.16 -0.09 -2.70
N SER A 309 16.25 -0.07 -3.68
CA SER A 309 15.23 -1.11 -3.86
C SER A 309 15.84 -2.48 -4.18
N ILE A 310 16.87 -2.53 -5.02
CA ILE A 310 17.61 -3.79 -5.31
C ILE A 310 18.24 -4.35 -4.02
N LYS A 311 18.89 -3.49 -3.23
CA LYS A 311 19.48 -3.89 -1.94
C LYS A 311 18.44 -4.40 -0.96
N MET A 312 17.27 -3.77 -0.89
CA MET A 312 16.20 -4.19 0.00
C MET A 312 15.75 -5.62 -0.27
N VAL A 313 15.71 -6.04 -1.54
CA VAL A 313 15.44 -7.44 -1.88
C VAL A 313 16.57 -8.35 -1.41
N GLN A 314 17.83 -7.96 -1.59
CA GLN A 314 18.97 -8.74 -1.10
C GLN A 314 18.90 -8.92 0.43
N TYR A 315 18.63 -7.85 1.19
CA TYR A 315 18.51 -7.92 2.64
C TYR A 315 17.34 -8.80 3.10
N VAL A 316 16.18 -8.71 2.43
CA VAL A 316 15.03 -9.56 2.78
C VAL A 316 15.30 -11.03 2.45
N ASN A 317 15.96 -11.32 1.33
CA ASN A 317 16.32 -12.69 0.96
C ASN A 317 17.33 -13.30 1.95
N GLU A 318 18.26 -12.50 2.48
CA GLU A 318 19.31 -12.97 3.40
C GLU A 318 18.85 -13.03 4.86
N PHE A 319 18.17 -11.99 5.35
CA PHE A 319 17.86 -11.79 6.78
C PHE A 319 16.36 -11.89 7.11
N GLY A 320 15.50 -12.06 6.10
CA GLY A 320 14.05 -12.13 6.28
C GLY A 320 13.37 -10.76 6.35
N ILE A 321 12.06 -10.75 6.08
CA ILE A 321 11.32 -9.49 5.88
C ILE A 321 11.08 -8.68 7.16
N TYR A 322 11.07 -9.31 8.33
CA TYR A 322 10.78 -8.62 9.59
C TYR A 322 11.77 -7.48 9.90
N CYS A 323 13.00 -7.54 9.37
CA CYS A 323 14.00 -6.49 9.55
C CYS A 323 13.53 -5.14 8.98
N LEU A 324 12.61 -5.15 8.01
CA LEU A 324 12.01 -3.93 7.45
C LEU A 324 11.08 -3.22 8.43
N PHE A 325 10.54 -3.95 9.41
CA PHE A 325 9.48 -3.52 10.33
C PHE A 325 9.97 -3.16 11.73
N ILE A 326 11.29 -3.09 11.91
CA ILE A 326 11.99 -2.62 13.12
C ILE A 326 12.87 -1.39 12.80
N PRO A 327 12.32 -0.30 12.24
CA PRO A 327 13.10 0.85 11.81
C PRO A 327 13.80 1.60 12.95
N GLU A 328 13.48 1.27 14.20
CA GLU A 328 14.20 1.71 15.40
C GLU A 328 15.61 1.11 15.50
N VAL A 329 15.83 -0.07 14.92
CA VAL A 329 17.14 -0.74 14.88
C VAL A 329 17.92 -0.30 13.64
N ILE A 330 17.34 -0.47 12.45
CA ILE A 330 17.92 -0.01 11.18
C ILE A 330 16.93 0.87 10.43
N SER A 331 17.25 2.16 10.34
CA SER A 331 16.38 3.14 9.68
C SER A 331 16.53 3.08 8.15
N PRO A 332 15.51 3.55 7.39
CA PRO A 332 15.59 3.67 5.93
C PRO A 332 16.83 4.46 5.46
N THR A 333 17.24 5.48 6.21
CA THR A 333 18.45 6.26 5.90
C THR A 333 19.72 5.42 5.92
N LYS A 334 19.85 4.46 6.86
CA LYS A 334 21.01 3.55 6.90
C LYS A 334 21.00 2.62 5.70
N PHE A 335 19.86 2.02 5.37
CA PHE A 335 19.73 1.18 4.16
C PHE A 335 20.14 1.91 2.87
N LYS A 336 19.84 3.21 2.76
CA LYS A 336 20.17 4.03 1.58
C LYS A 336 21.64 4.45 1.50
N ARG A 337 22.28 4.71 2.64
CA ARG A 337 23.61 5.36 2.68
C ARG A 337 24.75 4.40 2.95
N THR A 338 24.49 3.30 3.64
CA THR A 338 25.54 2.37 4.06
C THR A 338 25.90 1.40 2.92
N PRO A 339 27.20 1.10 2.70
CA PRO A 339 27.64 0.01 1.84
C PRO A 339 26.96 -1.32 2.21
N PHE A 340 26.80 -2.21 1.24
CA PHE A 340 26.09 -3.47 1.48
C PHE A 340 26.82 -4.32 2.51
N GLU A 341 28.14 -4.39 2.37
CA GLU A 341 29.06 -5.20 3.14
C GLU A 341 28.98 -4.81 4.63
N ASP A 342 29.09 -3.52 4.93
CA ASP A 342 29.03 -3.04 6.32
C ASP A 342 27.63 -3.23 6.93
N LEU A 343 26.58 -2.95 6.15
CA LEU A 343 25.21 -3.11 6.64
C LEU A 343 24.85 -4.58 6.83
N SER A 344 25.40 -5.48 6.01
CA SER A 344 25.19 -6.93 6.12
C SER A 344 25.74 -7.50 7.43
N VAL A 345 26.88 -6.98 7.92
CA VAL A 345 27.44 -7.37 9.23
C VAL A 345 26.50 -6.94 10.35
N ALA A 346 25.99 -5.71 10.31
CA ALA A 346 25.02 -5.23 11.28
C ALA A 346 23.69 -6.01 11.22
N LEU A 347 23.17 -6.28 10.02
CA LEU A 347 21.95 -7.05 9.82
C LEU A 347 22.09 -8.49 10.25
N ARG A 348 23.26 -9.12 10.06
CA ARG A 348 23.54 -10.46 10.59
C ARG A 348 23.46 -10.48 12.11
N HIS A 349 24.05 -9.49 12.78
CA HIS A 349 23.93 -9.38 14.23
C HIS A 349 22.48 -9.18 14.70
N VAL A 350 21.71 -8.35 13.98
CA VAL A 350 20.27 -8.18 14.24
C VAL A 350 19.54 -9.49 14.02
N ASP A 351 19.86 -10.22 12.95
CA ASP A 351 19.20 -11.45 12.56
C ASP A 351 19.48 -12.61 13.54
N GLU A 352 20.71 -12.74 14.01
CA GLU A 352 21.07 -13.68 15.08
C GLU A 352 20.31 -13.36 16.38
N SER A 353 20.31 -12.09 16.78
CA SER A 353 19.67 -11.62 18.02
C SER A 353 18.14 -11.71 17.96
N CYS A 354 17.55 -11.46 16.80
CA CYS A 354 16.10 -11.40 16.58
C CYS A 354 15.55 -12.63 15.84
N SER A 355 16.30 -13.73 15.80
CA SER A 355 15.95 -14.94 15.03
C SER A 355 14.57 -15.51 15.37
N VAL A 356 14.10 -15.31 16.60
CA VAL A 356 12.74 -15.67 17.08
C VAL A 356 11.61 -15.01 16.28
N PHE A 357 11.91 -13.97 15.51
CA PHE A 357 10.95 -13.22 14.69
C PHE A 357 10.95 -13.60 13.21
N ARG A 358 11.88 -14.46 12.73
CA ARG A 358 11.95 -14.88 11.32
C ARG A 358 10.64 -15.45 10.78
N GLY A 359 9.95 -16.25 11.60
CA GLY A 359 8.70 -16.92 11.24
C GLY A 359 7.43 -16.09 11.45
N ILE A 360 7.52 -14.78 11.70
CA ILE A 360 6.33 -13.96 11.95
C ILE A 360 5.43 -13.86 10.72
N VAL A 361 6.03 -13.85 9.52
CA VAL A 361 5.34 -13.78 8.23
C VAL A 361 6.07 -14.63 7.21
N GLN A 362 5.31 -15.25 6.30
CA GLN A 362 5.83 -15.95 5.15
C GLN A 362 5.66 -15.10 3.88
N LEU A 363 6.57 -15.28 2.94
CA LEU A 363 6.49 -14.65 1.62
C LEU A 363 6.20 -15.71 0.57
N ASP A 364 5.40 -15.35 -0.44
CA ASP A 364 5.30 -16.14 -1.65
C ASP A 364 6.52 -15.93 -2.56
N ARG A 365 6.52 -16.59 -3.72
CA ARG A 365 7.65 -16.52 -4.68
C ARG A 365 7.79 -15.13 -5.27
N GLU A 366 6.68 -14.41 -5.37
CA GLU A 366 6.54 -13.06 -5.91
C GLU A 366 6.91 -11.98 -4.87
N GLY A 367 7.17 -12.39 -3.63
CA GLY A 367 7.54 -11.51 -2.53
C GLY A 367 6.36 -10.84 -1.84
N ASN A 368 5.12 -11.28 -2.09
CA ASN A 368 3.95 -10.85 -1.33
C ASN A 368 3.89 -11.54 0.02
N ILE A 369 3.33 -10.83 0.99
CA ILE A 369 3.11 -11.35 2.33
C ILE A 369 1.93 -12.33 2.31
N ILE A 370 2.19 -13.59 2.65
CA ILE A 370 1.17 -14.59 2.90
C ILE A 370 0.65 -14.32 4.30
N VAL A 371 -0.59 -13.87 4.40
CA VAL A 371 -1.27 -13.68 5.70
C VAL A 371 -1.57 -15.07 6.24
N PRO A 372 -0.90 -15.54 7.32
CA PRO A 372 -1.31 -16.79 7.96
C PRO A 372 -2.77 -16.65 8.37
N HIS A 373 -3.59 -17.64 7.98
CA HIS A 373 -4.92 -17.83 8.57
C HIS A 373 -4.74 -17.73 10.07
N ARG A 374 -5.47 -16.78 10.70
CA ARG A 374 -5.35 -16.45 12.13
C ARG A 374 -5.13 -17.76 12.88
N GLU A 375 -3.94 -17.93 13.45
CA GLU A 375 -3.72 -19.00 14.42
C GLU A 375 -4.82 -18.77 15.47
N THR A 376 -5.87 -19.60 15.42
CA THR A 376 -6.86 -19.66 16.49
C THR A 376 -6.03 -19.77 17.75
N PRO A 377 -6.13 -18.80 18.68
CA PRO A 377 -5.31 -18.83 19.88
C PRO A 377 -5.49 -20.23 20.45
N SER A 378 -4.41 -21.02 20.51
CA SER A 378 -4.50 -22.36 21.03
C SER A 378 -5.07 -22.16 22.43
N GLU A 379 -6.33 -22.59 22.63
CA GLU A 379 -7.00 -22.48 23.91
C GLU A 379 -6.01 -23.02 24.91
N GLY A 380 -5.55 -22.12 25.77
CA GLY A 380 -4.53 -22.45 26.74
C GLY A 380 -5.06 -23.66 27.48
N HIS A 381 -4.34 -24.78 27.36
CA HIS A 381 -4.45 -25.82 28.36
C HIS A 381 -4.19 -25.12 29.68
N HIS A 382 -5.28 -24.83 30.39
CA HIS A 382 -5.29 -24.55 31.81
C HIS A 382 -4.52 -25.71 32.44
N MET A 383 -3.23 -25.49 32.71
CA MET A 383 -2.54 -26.31 33.67
C MET A 383 -3.23 -26.03 34.99
N ASN A 384 -4.05 -26.99 35.39
CA ASN A 384 -4.61 -27.09 36.71
C ASN A 384 -3.47 -26.88 37.72
N ASN A 385 -3.51 -25.76 38.43
CA ASN A 385 -2.77 -25.62 39.68
C ASN A 385 -3.34 -26.67 40.62
N ALA A 386 -2.65 -27.80 40.72
CA ALA A 386 -2.88 -28.77 41.76
C ALA A 386 -2.56 -28.11 43.11
N ASP A 387 -3.51 -28.25 44.03
CA ASP A 387 -3.47 -27.91 45.44
C ASP A 387 -2.08 -28.04 46.07
N ILE A 388 -1.52 -26.91 46.51
CA ILE A 388 -0.52 -26.90 47.57
C ILE A 388 -1.30 -26.82 48.88
N GLY A 389 -1.60 -27.98 49.45
CA GLY A 389 -2.09 -28.11 50.81
C GLY A 389 -1.06 -27.57 51.81
N CYS A 390 -1.35 -26.42 52.40
CA CYS A 390 -0.59 -25.88 53.51
C CYS A 390 -1.07 -26.54 54.80
N SER A 391 -0.43 -27.64 55.20
CA SER A 391 -0.63 -28.28 56.50
C SER A 391 0.02 -27.44 57.60
N VAL A 392 -0.84 -26.80 58.41
CA VAL A 392 -0.47 -26.18 59.68
C VAL A 392 -0.07 -27.29 60.67
N SER A 393 1.20 -27.36 61.03
CA SER A 393 1.65 -28.15 62.18
C SER A 393 1.89 -27.22 63.37
N ARG A 394 0.98 -27.28 64.35
CA ARG A 394 1.26 -26.86 65.72
C ARG A 394 2.13 -27.95 66.35
N TYR A 395 3.28 -27.59 66.88
CA TYR A 395 3.81 -28.04 68.19
C TYR A 395 4.94 -27.12 68.61
#